data_AF-A0A0H2R043-F1
#
_entry.id   AF-A0A0H2R043-F1
#
_cell.length_a   1.000
_cell.length_b   1.000
_cell.length_c   1.000
_cell.angle_alpha   90.00
_cell.angle_beta   90.00
_cell.angle_gamma   90.00
#
_symmetry.space_group_name_H-M   'P 1'
#
loop_
_entity.id
_entity.type
_entity.pdbx_description
1 polymer ?
#
loop_
_entity_poly.entity_id
_entity_poly.type
_entity_poly.pdbx_seq_one_letter_code
_entity_poly.pdbx_strand_id
1 'polypeptide(L)'
;MVLVHELEDTMNVALFPPEVILLIFSYLDLPELDVIGHVSPVLKRLAQDPALHRVRIRVVAPARIQHFLFAHGGNLRPSVGDLVQWNVFRGLGIERRWRMGAYLYSPQSVRQYENSQRLEVTHVRRVLSTHLQRRRATTAAAAAQSVMPDAEFVSSPPSIAKSLLPVLHKLKWCIRRDKFARMVRATTGMNASVAILGRWDENERIRLAICPGIRKIVKYYEGLASQ
;
A
#
# COMPACT_ATOMS: atom_id res chain seq x y z
N MET A 1 -41.85 16.95 -6.81
CA MET A 1 -41.96 15.49 -6.51
C MET A 1 -43.14 14.91 -7.31
N VAL A 2 -43.15 15.09 -8.64
CA VAL A 2 -44.27 14.69 -9.53
C VAL A 2 -43.77 14.07 -10.85
N LEU A 3 -42.46 13.98 -11.10
CA LEU A 3 -41.91 13.50 -12.38
C LEU A 3 -41.47 12.02 -12.39
N VAL A 4 -41.90 11.20 -11.43
CA VAL A 4 -41.50 9.78 -11.36
C VAL A 4 -42.60 8.84 -11.87
N HIS A 5 -43.87 9.25 -11.91
CA HIS A 5 -44.97 8.38 -12.32
C HIS A 5 -45.29 8.38 -13.83
N GLU A 6 -44.83 9.37 -14.61
CA GLU A 6 -45.13 9.43 -16.05
C GLU A 6 -44.15 8.62 -16.94
N LEU A 7 -43.13 7.99 -16.35
CA LEU A 7 -42.20 7.13 -17.11
C LEU A 7 -42.59 5.64 -17.10
N GLU A 8 -43.59 5.24 -16.31
CA GLU A 8 -44.01 3.83 -16.20
C GLU A 8 -44.74 3.31 -17.45
N ASP A 9 -45.30 4.20 -18.29
CA ASP A 9 -46.06 3.82 -19.48
C ASP A 9 -45.26 3.76 -20.80
N THR A 10 -43.98 4.13 -20.83
CA THR A 10 -43.27 4.40 -22.11
C THR A 10 -42.28 3.34 -22.59
N MET A 11 -41.99 2.29 -21.82
CA MET A 11 -41.18 1.17 -22.33
C MET A 11 -41.70 -0.19 -21.84
N ASN A 12 -42.87 -0.56 -22.32
CA ASN A 12 -43.28 -1.96 -22.30
C ASN A 12 -42.27 -2.75 -23.14
N VAL A 13 -41.32 -3.42 -22.49
CA VAL A 13 -40.31 -4.28 -23.14
C VAL A 13 -40.98 -5.38 -23.99
N ALA A 14 -42.23 -5.73 -23.67
CA ALA A 14 -43.08 -6.62 -24.45
C ALA A 14 -43.50 -6.09 -25.84
N LEU A 15 -43.28 -4.81 -26.15
CA LEU A 15 -43.53 -4.21 -27.47
C LEU A 15 -42.39 -4.48 -28.46
N PHE A 16 -41.21 -4.89 -27.98
CA PHE A 16 -40.11 -5.23 -28.88
C PHE A 16 -40.39 -6.56 -29.60
N PRO A 17 -39.93 -6.71 -30.86
CA PRO A 17 -39.96 -7.99 -31.54
C PRO A 17 -39.27 -9.07 -30.71
N PRO A 18 -39.82 -10.30 -30.66
CA PRO A 18 -39.28 -11.37 -29.82
C PRO A 18 -37.83 -11.71 -30.17
N GLU A 19 -37.39 -11.49 -31.41
CA GLU A 19 -36.02 -11.69 -31.86
C GLU A 19 -35.04 -10.75 -31.15
N VAL A 20 -35.43 -9.48 -30.95
CA VAL A 20 -34.62 -8.49 -30.24
C VAL A 20 -34.53 -8.84 -28.76
N ILE A 21 -35.63 -9.31 -28.17
CA ILE A 21 -35.67 -9.74 -26.78
C ILE A 21 -34.78 -10.98 -26.58
N LEU A 22 -34.86 -11.97 -27.48
CA LEU A 22 -34.00 -13.15 -27.45
C LEU A 22 -32.52 -12.79 -27.63
N LEU A 23 -32.22 -11.81 -28.51
CA LEU A 23 -30.87 -11.28 -28.65
C LEU A 23 -30.39 -10.67 -27.32
N ILE A 24 -31.20 -9.87 -26.65
CA ILE A 24 -30.86 -9.30 -25.32
C ILE A 24 -30.65 -10.43 -24.30
N PHE A 25 -31.55 -11.41 -24.26
CA PHE A 25 -31.48 -12.54 -23.33
C PHE A 25 -30.24 -13.42 -23.54
N SER A 26 -29.69 -13.43 -24.76
CA SER A 26 -28.47 -14.17 -25.06
C SER A 26 -27.25 -13.65 -24.29
N TYR A 27 -27.27 -12.38 -23.86
CA TYR A 27 -26.21 -11.73 -23.10
C TYR A 27 -26.40 -11.78 -21.58
N LEU A 28 -27.60 -12.12 -21.11
CA LEU A 28 -27.91 -12.16 -19.67
C LEU A 28 -27.38 -13.44 -19.03
N ASP A 29 -27.55 -13.57 -17.72
CA ASP A 29 -27.24 -14.77 -16.93
C ASP A 29 -28.50 -15.63 -16.65
N LEU A 30 -28.32 -16.87 -16.18
CA LEU A 30 -29.44 -17.73 -15.73
C LEU A 30 -30.23 -17.09 -14.56
N PRO A 31 -29.60 -16.62 -13.47
CA PRO A 31 -30.32 -15.95 -12.40
C PRO A 31 -31.01 -14.66 -12.87
N GLU A 32 -30.38 -13.89 -13.77
CA GLU A 32 -30.99 -12.67 -14.32
C GLU A 32 -32.24 -12.98 -15.15
N LEU A 33 -32.21 -14.04 -15.95
CA LEU A 33 -33.39 -14.50 -16.69
C LEU A 33 -34.50 -15.03 -15.78
N ASP A 34 -34.15 -15.66 -14.68
CA ASP A 34 -35.13 -16.14 -13.70
C ASP A 34 -35.85 -14.95 -13.05
N VAL A 35 -35.10 -13.94 -12.62
CA VAL A 35 -35.64 -12.67 -12.12
C VAL A 35 -36.52 -11.98 -13.16
N ILE A 36 -36.10 -11.90 -14.43
CA ILE A 36 -36.92 -11.33 -15.51
C ILE A 36 -38.18 -12.16 -15.78
N GLY A 37 -38.08 -13.48 -15.64
CA GLY A 37 -39.23 -14.40 -15.75
C GLY A 37 -40.30 -14.18 -14.67
N HIS A 38 -39.94 -13.57 -13.54
CA HIS A 38 -40.92 -13.17 -12.53
C HIS A 38 -41.67 -11.87 -12.87
N VAL A 39 -41.12 -11.03 -13.77
CA VAL A 39 -41.72 -9.74 -14.13
C VAL A 39 -42.88 -9.90 -15.11
N SER A 40 -42.77 -10.82 -16.07
CA SER A 40 -43.81 -11.05 -17.08
C SER A 40 -43.87 -12.50 -17.55
N PRO A 41 -45.08 -13.08 -17.72
CA PRO A 41 -45.24 -14.45 -18.21
C PRO A 41 -44.76 -14.61 -19.67
N VAL A 42 -44.80 -13.54 -20.47
CA VAL A 42 -44.28 -13.55 -21.85
C VAL A 42 -42.76 -13.65 -21.85
N LEU A 43 -42.10 -12.83 -21.02
CA LEU A 43 -40.65 -12.87 -20.84
C LEU A 43 -40.20 -14.20 -20.24
N LYS A 44 -40.99 -14.78 -19.34
CA LYS A 44 -40.73 -16.12 -18.79
C LYS A 44 -40.66 -17.19 -19.88
N ARG A 45 -41.59 -17.18 -20.85
CA ARG A 45 -41.58 -18.12 -21.97
C ARG A 45 -40.34 -17.95 -22.85
N LEU A 46 -39.98 -16.71 -23.16
CA LEU A 46 -38.78 -16.40 -23.96
C LEU A 46 -37.48 -16.73 -23.21
N ALA A 47 -37.44 -16.53 -21.89
CA ALA A 47 -36.30 -16.86 -21.04
C ALA A 47 -36.07 -18.38 -20.92
N GLN A 48 -37.14 -19.17 -21.06
CA GLN A 48 -37.12 -20.64 -21.06
C GLN A 48 -36.90 -21.25 -22.45
N ASP A 49 -36.57 -20.45 -23.47
CA ASP A 49 -36.34 -20.94 -24.82
C ASP A 49 -35.16 -21.94 -24.86
N PRO A 50 -35.37 -23.19 -25.34
CA PRO A 50 -34.31 -24.19 -25.45
C PRO A 50 -33.19 -23.78 -26.41
N ALA A 51 -33.46 -22.97 -27.44
CA ALA A 51 -32.43 -22.50 -28.36
C ALA A 51 -31.45 -21.55 -27.64
N LEU A 52 -32.00 -20.62 -26.86
CA LEU A 52 -31.23 -19.73 -25.98
C LEU A 52 -30.38 -20.51 -24.98
N HIS A 53 -30.94 -21.55 -24.37
CA HIS A 53 -30.25 -22.41 -23.42
C HIS A 53 -29.09 -23.18 -24.07
N ARG A 54 -29.28 -23.72 -25.29
CA ARG A 54 -28.24 -24.40 -26.07
C ARG A 54 -27.08 -23.49 -26.43
N VAL A 55 -27.38 -22.28 -26.92
CA VAL A 55 -26.34 -21.28 -27.24
C VAL A 55 -25.53 -20.93 -26.00
N ARG A 56 -26.19 -20.76 -24.85
CA ARG A 56 -25.50 -20.47 -23.59
C ARG A 56 -24.61 -21.60 -23.11
N ILE A 57 -25.08 -22.85 -23.10
CA ILE A 57 -24.26 -23.99 -22.68
C ILE A 57 -23.02 -24.13 -23.58
N ARG A 58 -23.15 -23.88 -24.88
CA ARG A 58 -22.05 -24.07 -25.83
C ARG A 58 -21.08 -22.91 -25.93
N VAL A 59 -21.56 -21.68 -25.81
CA VAL A 59 -20.77 -20.47 -26.09
C VAL A 59 -20.46 -19.72 -24.80
N VAL A 60 -21.46 -19.53 -23.95
CA VAL A 60 -21.37 -18.65 -22.78
C VAL A 60 -20.78 -19.38 -21.57
N ALA A 61 -21.14 -20.65 -21.35
CA ALA A 61 -20.64 -21.43 -20.22
C ALA A 61 -19.11 -21.70 -20.29
N PRO A 62 -18.52 -22.08 -21.44
CA PRO A 62 -17.07 -22.31 -21.52
C PRO A 62 -16.25 -21.03 -21.33
N ALA A 63 -16.70 -19.91 -21.90
CA ALA A 63 -16.08 -18.60 -21.68
C ALA A 63 -16.10 -18.24 -20.19
N ARG A 64 -17.15 -18.62 -19.45
CA ARG A 64 -17.29 -18.34 -18.02
C ARG A 64 -16.50 -19.27 -17.12
N ILE A 65 -16.24 -20.51 -17.51
CA ILE A 65 -15.34 -21.41 -16.76
C ILE A 65 -13.93 -20.80 -16.71
N GLN A 66 -13.48 -20.19 -17.81
CA GLN A 66 -12.20 -19.45 -17.82
C GLN A 66 -12.22 -18.26 -16.84
N HIS A 67 -13.34 -17.55 -16.73
CA HIS A 67 -13.48 -16.45 -15.76
C HIS A 67 -13.64 -16.93 -14.31
N PHE A 68 -14.26 -18.09 -14.08
CA PHE A 68 -14.44 -18.69 -12.75
C PHE A 68 -13.10 -19.06 -12.09
N LEU A 69 -12.10 -19.46 -12.89
CA LEU A 69 -10.74 -19.70 -12.40
C LEU A 69 -10.09 -18.45 -11.78
N PHE A 70 -10.57 -17.25 -12.14
CA PHE A 70 -10.10 -15.98 -11.61
C PHE A 70 -11.10 -15.28 -10.67
N ALA A 71 -12.29 -15.86 -10.48
CA ALA A 71 -13.34 -15.26 -9.66
C ALA A 71 -13.16 -15.63 -8.18
N HIS A 72 -12.97 -14.62 -7.33
CA HIS A 72 -12.99 -14.80 -5.88
C HIS A 72 -14.45 -14.84 -5.40
N GLY A 73 -14.87 -15.92 -4.74
CA GLY A 73 -16.20 -16.00 -4.09
C GLY A 73 -17.29 -16.77 -4.85
N GLY A 74 -16.94 -17.62 -5.82
CA GLY A 74 -17.90 -18.58 -6.42
C GLY A 74 -18.93 -17.98 -7.39
N ASN A 75 -18.90 -16.67 -7.63
CA ASN A 75 -19.73 -16.03 -8.63
C ASN A 75 -19.10 -16.18 -10.03
N LEU A 76 -19.88 -16.70 -10.99
CA LEU A 76 -19.45 -16.91 -12.38
C LEU A 76 -19.15 -15.60 -13.14
N ARG A 77 -19.53 -14.45 -12.57
CA ARG A 77 -19.34 -13.11 -13.13
C ARG A 77 -18.82 -12.18 -12.02
N PRO A 78 -17.68 -11.49 -12.21
CA PRO A 78 -17.23 -10.49 -11.26
C PRO A 78 -18.23 -9.34 -11.23
N SER A 79 -18.62 -8.92 -10.03
CA SER A 79 -19.47 -7.76 -9.85
C SER A 79 -18.71 -6.49 -10.24
N VAL A 80 -19.43 -5.41 -10.52
CA VAL A 80 -18.80 -4.10 -10.76
C VAL A 80 -17.94 -3.69 -9.57
N GLY A 81 -18.36 -4.05 -8.33
CA GLY A 81 -17.57 -3.85 -7.13
C GLY A 81 -16.24 -4.60 -7.16
N ASP A 82 -16.26 -5.88 -7.56
CA ASP A 82 -15.04 -6.71 -7.68
C ASP A 82 -14.10 -6.13 -8.74
N LEU A 83 -14.64 -5.71 -9.89
CA LEU A 83 -13.86 -5.10 -10.96
C LEU A 83 -13.24 -3.75 -10.55
N VAL A 84 -13.91 -2.99 -9.68
CA VAL A 84 -13.35 -1.76 -9.09
C VAL A 84 -12.25 -2.10 -8.09
N GLN A 85 -12.47 -3.08 -7.20
CA GLN A 85 -11.47 -3.53 -6.22
C GLN A 85 -10.20 -4.08 -6.89
N TRP A 86 -10.35 -4.80 -8.00
CA TRP A 86 -9.22 -5.33 -8.79
C TRP A 86 -8.52 -4.26 -9.64
N ASN A 87 -8.94 -2.99 -9.55
CA ASN A 87 -8.45 -1.91 -10.40
C ASN A 87 -8.58 -2.21 -11.91
N VAL A 88 -9.56 -3.04 -12.30
CA VAL A 88 -9.91 -3.27 -13.71
C VAL A 88 -10.77 -2.12 -14.20
N PHE A 89 -11.81 -1.76 -13.43
CA PHE A 89 -12.53 -0.51 -13.63
C PHE A 89 -11.84 0.62 -12.89
N ARG A 90 -11.39 1.62 -13.65
CA ARG A 90 -10.79 2.84 -13.12
C ARG A 90 -11.57 4.05 -13.59
N GLY A 91 -11.66 5.05 -12.73
CA GLY A 91 -12.40 6.27 -13.01
C GLY A 91 -12.28 7.26 -11.87
N LEU A 92 -12.54 8.52 -12.17
CA LEU A 92 -12.56 9.57 -11.15
C LEU A 92 -13.72 9.29 -10.17
N GLY A 93 -13.38 8.98 -8.91
CA GLY A 93 -14.36 8.67 -7.86
C GLY A 93 -15.21 7.43 -8.16
N ILE A 94 -14.65 6.42 -8.85
CA ILE A 94 -15.39 5.25 -9.35
C ILE A 94 -16.17 4.51 -8.25
N GLU A 95 -15.59 4.33 -7.07
CA GLU A 95 -16.25 3.68 -5.93
C GLU A 95 -17.50 4.44 -5.48
N ARG A 96 -17.39 5.77 -5.35
CA ARG A 96 -18.53 6.62 -4.97
C ARG A 96 -19.62 6.57 -6.03
N ARG A 97 -19.25 6.64 -7.31
CA ARG A 97 -20.21 6.60 -8.42
C ARG A 97 -20.94 5.26 -8.50
N TRP A 98 -20.22 4.15 -8.31
CA TRP A 98 -20.80 2.82 -8.21
C TRP A 98 -21.76 2.70 -7.03
N ARG A 99 -21.38 3.14 -5.82
CA ARG A 99 -22.26 3.13 -4.64
C ARG A 99 -23.53 3.96 -4.82
N MET A 100 -23.48 5.02 -5.62
CA MET A 100 -24.64 5.84 -5.97
C MET A 100 -25.45 5.30 -7.15
N GLY A 101 -25.07 4.15 -7.73
CA GLY A 101 -25.75 3.58 -8.90
C GLY A 101 -25.62 4.43 -10.17
N ALA A 102 -24.63 5.33 -10.24
CA ALA A 102 -24.45 6.21 -11.38
C ALA A 102 -23.93 5.44 -12.60
N TYR A 103 -24.38 5.82 -13.80
CA TYR A 103 -23.89 5.23 -15.04
C TYR A 103 -22.38 5.50 -15.21
N LEU A 104 -21.61 4.42 -15.36
CA LEU A 104 -20.14 4.47 -15.38
C LEU A 104 -19.57 4.63 -16.80
N TYR A 105 -20.30 4.20 -17.82
CA TYR A 105 -19.82 4.08 -19.21
C TYR A 105 -20.09 5.34 -20.06
N SER A 106 -20.21 6.52 -19.46
CA SER A 106 -20.41 7.73 -20.26
C SER A 106 -19.09 8.20 -20.90
N PRO A 107 -19.08 8.68 -22.15
CA PRO A 107 -17.85 9.19 -22.77
C PRO A 107 -17.25 10.38 -21.99
N GLN A 108 -18.09 11.12 -21.26
CA GLN A 108 -17.66 12.20 -20.38
C GLN A 108 -16.89 11.67 -19.15
N SER A 109 -17.30 10.53 -18.55
CA SER A 109 -16.57 9.96 -17.41
C SER A 109 -15.17 9.53 -17.80
N VAL A 110 -15.03 8.94 -19.00
CA VAL A 110 -13.74 8.54 -19.58
C VAL A 110 -12.84 9.76 -19.77
N ARG A 111 -13.33 10.81 -20.44
CA ARG A 111 -12.56 12.05 -20.66
C ARG A 111 -12.14 12.71 -19.35
N GLN A 112 -13.02 12.74 -18.35
CA GLN A 112 -12.70 13.28 -17.02
C GLN A 112 -11.59 12.50 -16.34
N TYR A 113 -11.62 11.16 -16.43
CA TYR A 113 -10.59 10.31 -15.87
C TYR A 113 -9.24 10.45 -16.58
N GLU A 114 -9.23 10.52 -17.91
CA GLU A 114 -8.01 10.77 -18.68
C GLU A 114 -7.39 12.13 -18.33
N ASN A 115 -8.23 13.16 -18.18
CA ASN A 115 -7.77 14.48 -17.76
C ASN A 115 -7.21 14.46 -16.33
N SER A 116 -7.86 13.76 -15.39
CA SER A 116 -7.33 13.64 -14.02
C SER A 116 -5.97 12.93 -14.00
N GLN A 117 -5.80 11.85 -14.77
CA GLN A 117 -4.50 11.19 -14.90
C GLN A 117 -3.42 12.11 -15.46
N ARG A 118 -3.72 12.89 -16.51
CA ARG A 118 -2.77 13.85 -17.09
C ARG A 118 -2.37 14.93 -16.09
N LEU A 119 -3.32 15.42 -15.30
CA LEU A 119 -3.08 16.40 -14.25
C LEU A 119 -2.21 15.81 -13.12
N GLU A 120 -2.50 14.60 -12.67
CA GLU A 120 -1.71 13.90 -11.64
C GLU A 120 -0.26 13.71 -12.09
N VAL A 121 -0.03 13.21 -13.31
CA VAL A 121 1.33 13.04 -13.86
C VAL A 121 2.06 14.38 -13.93
N THR A 122 1.38 15.44 -14.38
CA THR A 122 1.96 16.78 -14.48
C THR A 122 2.30 17.33 -13.09
N HIS A 123 1.43 17.11 -12.12
CA HIS A 123 1.63 17.52 -10.73
C HIS A 123 2.84 16.79 -10.12
N VAL A 124 2.89 15.47 -10.22
CA VAL A 124 4.02 14.66 -9.73
C VAL A 124 5.32 15.08 -10.39
N ARG A 125 5.33 15.30 -11.71
CA ARG A 125 6.51 15.80 -12.43
C ARG A 125 6.97 17.16 -11.91
N ARG A 126 6.04 18.08 -11.67
CA ARG A 126 6.36 19.40 -11.11
C ARG A 126 6.93 19.28 -9.69
N VAL A 127 6.29 18.52 -8.81
CA VAL A 127 6.77 18.27 -7.45
C VAL A 127 8.16 17.63 -7.46
N LEU A 128 8.39 16.62 -8.31
CA LEU A 128 9.70 16.01 -8.47
C LEU A 128 10.74 17.01 -8.99
N SER A 129 10.39 17.83 -10.00
CA SER A 129 11.32 18.84 -10.52
C SER A 129 11.71 19.87 -9.46
N THR A 130 10.78 20.33 -8.63
CA THR A 130 11.07 21.30 -7.56
C THR A 130 11.93 20.67 -6.48
N HIS A 131 11.66 19.42 -6.09
CA HIS A 131 12.50 18.69 -5.14
C HIS A 131 13.90 18.40 -5.69
N LEU A 132 14.04 18.02 -6.95
CA LEU A 132 15.33 17.76 -7.58
C LEU A 132 16.16 19.05 -7.76
N GLN A 133 15.53 20.15 -8.15
CA GLN A 133 16.18 21.46 -8.24
C GLN A 133 16.62 21.97 -6.86
N ARG A 134 15.76 21.85 -5.85
CA ARG A 134 16.11 22.18 -4.46
C ARG A 134 17.24 21.30 -3.93
N ARG A 135 17.22 20.00 -4.20
CA ARG A 135 18.28 19.06 -3.81
C ARG A 135 19.63 19.45 -4.40
N ARG A 136 19.67 19.88 -5.67
CA ARG A 136 20.91 20.34 -6.30
C ARG A 136 21.51 21.57 -5.62
N ALA A 137 20.67 22.46 -5.09
CA ALA A 137 21.10 23.62 -4.32
C ALA A 137 21.51 23.25 -2.88
N THR A 138 20.81 22.30 -2.25
CA THR A 138 21.09 21.88 -0.87
C THR A 138 22.14 20.80 -0.73
N THR A 139 22.55 20.06 -1.77
CA THR A 139 23.65 19.07 -1.66
C THR A 139 24.99 19.70 -1.26
N ALA A 140 25.20 20.99 -1.54
CA ALA A 140 26.36 21.73 -1.04
C ALA A 140 26.25 22.07 0.46
N ALA A 141 25.03 22.24 0.99
CA ALA A 141 24.78 22.65 2.38
C ALA A 141 24.42 21.47 3.31
N ALA A 142 23.80 20.41 2.79
CA ALA A 142 23.39 19.20 3.50
C ALA A 142 24.56 18.24 3.76
N ALA A 143 25.63 18.31 2.94
CA ALA A 143 26.92 17.69 3.28
C ALA A 143 27.47 18.24 4.62
N ALA A 144 27.10 19.46 5.01
CA ALA A 144 27.47 20.05 6.31
C ALA A 144 26.49 19.71 7.45
N GLN A 145 25.29 19.19 7.14
CA GLN A 145 24.24 18.88 8.13
C GLN A 145 23.87 17.40 8.07
N SER A 146 24.81 16.53 8.46
CA SER A 146 24.66 15.23 9.15
C SER A 146 23.47 14.28 8.89
N VAL A 147 22.70 14.40 7.81
CA VAL A 147 21.59 13.47 7.51
C VAL A 147 22.08 12.20 6.79
N MET A 148 23.27 12.23 6.20
CA MET A 148 24.09 11.05 5.96
C MET A 148 25.48 11.27 6.58
N PRO A 149 26.14 10.24 7.14
CA PRO A 149 27.51 10.33 7.60
C PRO A 149 28.44 10.47 6.38
N ASP A 150 28.50 11.68 5.81
CA ASP A 150 29.11 11.98 4.51
C ASP A 150 30.62 12.23 4.56
N ALA A 151 31.25 12.16 5.73
CA ALA A 151 32.69 12.40 5.81
C ALA A 151 33.53 11.30 5.12
N GLU A 152 32.95 10.15 4.78
CA GLU A 152 33.69 9.02 4.18
C GLU A 152 33.51 8.88 2.66
N PHE A 153 32.47 9.46 2.06
CA PHE A 153 32.29 9.37 0.60
C PHE A 153 33.16 10.35 -0.19
N VAL A 154 33.50 11.49 0.43
CA VAL A 154 34.36 12.51 -0.20
C VAL A 154 35.84 12.24 0.06
N SER A 155 36.18 11.56 1.17
CA SER A 155 37.56 11.36 1.61
C SER A 155 38.06 9.91 1.53
N SER A 156 37.22 8.94 1.14
CA SER A 156 37.67 7.57 0.82
C SER A 156 37.56 7.32 -0.69
N PRO A 157 38.47 6.52 -1.29
CA PRO A 157 38.46 6.28 -2.72
C PRO A 157 37.14 5.62 -3.16
N PRO A 158 36.72 5.80 -4.43
CA PRO A 158 35.39 5.42 -4.96
C PRO A 158 35.10 3.91 -5.04
N SER A 159 35.80 3.07 -4.27
CA SER A 159 35.89 1.62 -4.46
C SER A 159 35.02 0.79 -3.51
N ILE A 160 34.29 1.39 -2.57
CA ILE A 160 33.50 0.62 -1.60
C ILE A 160 32.04 0.56 -2.03
N ALA A 161 31.53 -0.65 -2.26
CA ALA A 161 30.15 -0.89 -2.63
C ALA A 161 29.17 -0.40 -1.55
N LYS A 162 28.07 0.24 -1.95
CA LYS A 162 27.05 0.80 -1.02
C LYS A 162 26.43 -0.25 -0.10
N SER A 163 26.42 -1.52 -0.50
CA SER A 163 25.97 -2.65 0.31
C SER A 163 26.86 -2.91 1.54
N LEU A 164 28.13 -2.48 1.51
CA LEU A 164 29.09 -2.72 2.58
C LEU A 164 29.13 -1.60 3.64
N LEU A 165 28.43 -0.48 3.41
CA LEU A 165 28.41 0.67 4.34
C LEU A 165 27.94 0.30 5.76
N PRO A 166 26.87 -0.51 5.95
CA PRO A 166 26.45 -0.88 7.30
C PRO A 166 27.53 -1.68 8.04
N VAL A 167 28.23 -2.55 7.31
CA VAL A 167 29.31 -3.39 7.85
C VAL A 167 30.54 -2.54 8.18
N LEU A 168 30.91 -1.62 7.29
CA LEU A 168 32.01 -0.68 7.48
C LEU A 168 31.77 0.21 8.71
N HIS A 169 30.55 0.72 8.89
CA HIS A 169 30.21 1.52 10.07
C HIS A 169 30.30 0.71 11.36
N LYS A 170 29.81 -0.54 11.34
CA LYS A 170 29.92 -1.44 12.48
C LYS A 170 31.39 -1.69 12.82
N LEU A 171 32.23 -1.94 11.81
CA LEU A 171 33.67 -2.15 11.98
C LEU A 171 34.35 -0.90 12.56
N LYS A 172 34.09 0.28 11.99
CA LYS A 172 34.67 1.55 12.47
C LYS A 172 34.27 1.85 13.91
N TRP A 173 33.01 1.56 14.28
CA TRP A 173 32.54 1.69 15.66
C TRP A 173 33.27 0.71 16.59
N CYS A 174 33.41 -0.55 16.20
CA CYS A 174 34.19 -1.54 16.93
C CYS A 174 35.64 -1.08 17.12
N ILE A 175 36.32 -0.62 16.06
CA ILE A 175 37.70 -0.11 16.12
C ILE A 175 37.82 1.08 17.07
N ARG A 176 36.88 2.04 17.00
CA ARG A 176 36.89 3.21 17.89
C ARG A 176 36.68 2.80 19.34
N ARG A 177 35.74 1.89 19.60
CA ARG A 177 35.48 1.33 20.93
C ARG A 177 36.70 0.61 21.48
N ASP A 178 37.38 -0.19 20.66
CA ASP A 178 38.58 -0.93 21.06
C ASP A 178 39.77 0.00 21.31
N LYS A 179 39.92 1.07 20.52
CA LYS A 179 40.92 2.12 20.78
C LYS A 179 40.64 2.82 22.10
N PHE A 180 39.37 3.16 22.38
CA PHE A 180 38.96 3.76 23.65
C PHE A 180 39.22 2.81 24.84
N ALA A 181 38.86 1.54 24.71
CA ALA A 181 39.12 0.53 25.73
C ALA A 181 40.63 0.39 26.02
N ARG A 182 41.48 0.42 24.98
CA ARG A 182 42.94 0.42 25.14
C ARG A 182 43.45 1.68 25.82
N MET A 183 42.95 2.86 25.47
CA MET A 183 43.32 4.11 26.15
C MET A 183 42.94 4.07 27.63
N VAL A 184 41.72 3.68 27.98
CA VAL A 184 41.30 3.56 29.38
C VAL A 184 42.20 2.59 30.17
N ARG A 185 42.53 1.43 29.60
CA ARG A 185 43.47 0.48 30.23
C ARG A 185 44.88 1.07 30.40
N ALA A 186 45.37 1.82 29.42
CA ALA A 186 46.68 2.46 29.47
C ALA A 186 46.73 3.64 30.46
N THR A 187 45.67 4.45 30.54
CA THR A 187 45.55 5.57 31.50
C THR A 187 45.39 5.08 32.93
N THR A 188 44.83 3.88 33.13
CA THR A 188 44.77 3.22 34.45
C THR A 188 46.09 2.49 34.79
N GLY A 189 47.13 2.66 33.96
CA GLY A 189 48.45 2.02 34.09
C GLY A 189 49.42 2.69 35.07
N MET A 190 48.98 3.67 35.87
CA MET A 190 49.76 4.18 37.00
C MET A 190 48.90 4.09 38.27
N ASN A 191 49.02 2.89 38.87
CA ASN A 191 48.67 2.51 40.22
C ASN A 191 47.27 1.91 40.44
N ALA A 192 47.28 0.81 41.21
CA ALA A 192 46.19 0.25 42.01
C ALA A 192 45.34 -0.87 41.36
N SER A 193 45.74 -2.11 41.68
CA SER A 193 44.87 -3.04 42.42
C SER A 193 43.36 -2.91 42.20
N VAL A 194 42.85 -3.52 41.12
CA VAL A 194 41.45 -4.00 41.08
C VAL A 194 41.44 -5.52 40.89
N ALA A 195 42.42 -6.18 41.50
CA ALA A 195 42.39 -7.60 41.80
C ALA A 195 42.02 -7.86 43.28
N ILE A 196 41.86 -6.81 44.09
CA ILE A 196 41.60 -6.94 45.54
C ILE A 196 40.61 -5.84 45.96
N LEU A 197 39.33 -6.03 45.65
CA LEU A 197 38.16 -5.56 46.42
C LEU A 197 36.90 -5.70 45.55
N GLY A 198 36.12 -6.73 45.84
CA GLY A 198 34.72 -6.77 45.43
C GLY A 198 34.48 -7.38 44.07
N ARG A 199 34.03 -8.63 44.12
CA ARG A 199 33.14 -9.27 43.15
C ARG A 199 32.01 -8.31 42.77
N TRP A 200 32.21 -7.50 41.73
CA TRP A 200 31.17 -6.63 41.21
C TRP A 200 30.28 -7.43 40.28
N ASP A 201 29.06 -7.69 40.77
CA ASP A 201 28.00 -8.35 40.04
C ASP A 201 27.65 -7.52 38.79
N GLU A 202 27.60 -8.16 37.62
CA GLU A 202 27.50 -7.49 36.32
C GLU A 202 26.25 -6.59 36.19
N ASN A 203 25.25 -6.84 37.03
CA ASN A 203 24.00 -6.07 37.13
C ASN A 203 24.18 -4.63 37.65
N GLU A 204 25.20 -4.33 38.46
CA GLU A 204 25.41 -2.98 39.00
C GLU A 204 26.12 -2.05 38.01
N ARG A 205 27.00 -2.59 37.16
CA ARG A 205 27.66 -1.81 36.11
C ARG A 205 26.68 -1.27 35.07
N ILE A 206 25.61 -2.02 34.77
CA ILE A 206 24.58 -1.60 33.82
C ILE A 206 23.72 -0.49 34.43
N ARG A 207 23.38 -0.56 35.73
CA ARG A 207 22.58 0.47 36.41
C ARG A 207 23.28 1.84 36.48
N LEU A 208 24.59 1.86 36.69
CA LEU A 208 25.36 3.12 36.81
C LEU A 208 25.78 3.71 35.45
N ALA A 209 25.82 2.91 34.38
CA ALA A 209 26.10 3.41 33.03
C ALA A 209 24.91 4.15 32.40
N ILE A 210 23.68 3.87 32.86
CA ILE A 210 22.45 4.42 32.28
C ILE A 210 22.16 5.86 32.76
N CYS A 211 22.69 6.31 33.90
CA CYS A 211 22.45 7.67 34.42
C CYS A 211 23.66 8.25 35.16
N PRO A 212 24.49 9.12 34.55
CA PRO A 212 25.72 9.64 35.16
C PRO A 212 25.48 10.55 36.39
N GLY A 213 24.24 11.00 36.64
CA GLY A 213 23.89 11.86 37.78
C GLY A 213 23.71 11.12 39.12
N ILE A 214 23.42 9.81 39.10
CA ILE A 214 23.08 9.04 40.31
C ILE A 214 24.33 8.72 41.15
N ARG A 215 25.52 8.81 40.55
CA ARG A 215 26.80 8.49 41.20
C ARG A 215 27.12 9.39 42.40
N LYS A 216 26.67 10.66 42.37
CA LYS A 216 26.85 11.61 43.49
C LYS A 216 25.93 11.29 44.67
N ILE A 217 24.72 10.82 44.38
CA ILE A 217 23.70 10.49 45.39
C ILE A 217 24.07 9.19 46.11
N VAL A 218 24.47 8.16 45.37
CA VAL A 218 24.92 6.88 45.97
C VAL A 218 26.12 7.10 46.89
N LYS A 219 27.11 7.88 46.45
CA LYS A 219 28.30 8.19 47.26
C LYS A 219 27.97 8.98 48.54
N TYR A 220 26.91 9.80 48.52
CA TYR A 220 26.43 10.52 49.68
C TYR A 220 25.81 9.57 50.73
N TYR A 221 24.98 8.63 50.30
CA TYR A 221 24.36 7.66 51.22
C TYR A 221 25.33 6.60 51.73
N GLU A 222 26.31 6.18 50.91
CA GLU A 222 27.39 5.29 51.36
C GLU A 222 28.27 5.94 52.44
N GLY A 223 28.54 7.25 52.34
CA GLY A 223 29.30 7.99 53.34
C GLY A 223 28.58 8.15 54.68
N LEU A 224 27.24 8.14 54.67
CA LEU A 224 26.42 8.17 55.89
C LEU A 224 26.39 6.82 56.63
N ALA A 225 26.61 5.72 55.92
CA ALA A 225 26.65 4.38 56.52
C ALA A 225 27.98 4.04 57.20
N SER A 226 29.02 4.87 57.00
CA SER A 226 30.37 4.70 57.54
C SER A 226 30.70 5.60 58.74
N GLN A 227 29.68 6.19 59.38
CA GLN A 227 29.79 6.94 60.64
C GLN A 227 29.15 6.19 61.80
#